data_AF-A0A177SDR4-F1
#
_entry.id   AF-A0A177SDR4-F1
#
_cell.length_a   1.000
_cell.length_b   1.000
_cell.length_c   1.000
_cell.angle_alpha   90.00
_cell.angle_beta   90.00
_cell.angle_gamma   90.00
#
_symmetry.space_group_name_H-M   'P 1'
#
loop_
_entity.id
_entity.type
_entity.pdbx_description
1 polymer ?
#
loop_
_entity_poly.entity_id
_entity_poly.type
_entity_poly.pdbx_seq_one_letter_code
_entity_poly.pdbx_strand_id
1 'polypeptide(L)'
;MKTYLEEHSDATRIFPWLADASSSIRCLCAVGEMLLFPEDIVQFKQISSEMFRDKLAKKHALSTYRFYVVVCVGNEFQSKRIFDYYKLWRLLEREEMLEGFISRIEVPVQVGKEPYYVGIAEFGIEQLTTAIEMISDSPAMYTIICANHDRPSHCQELLDQVLDIGLTESGGLPVVEMVTTLTAQGYAICTWGSSSEEQELQCFYTAAFL
;
A
#
# COMPACT_ATOMS: atom_id res chain seq x y z
N MET A 1 8.48 19.25 -7.44
CA MET A 1 8.64 17.99 -6.69
C MET A 1 9.63 18.19 -5.56
N LYS A 2 9.29 17.70 -4.36
CA LYS A 2 10.13 17.74 -3.18
C LYS A 2 10.13 16.36 -2.53
N THR A 3 11.23 16.00 -1.90
CA THR A 3 11.37 14.73 -1.17
C THR A 3 11.75 15.06 0.26
N TYR A 4 11.05 14.44 1.20
CA TYR A 4 11.27 14.60 2.63
C TYR A 4 11.54 13.25 3.27
N LEU A 5 12.46 13.27 4.23
CA LEU A 5 12.57 12.21 5.22
C LEU A 5 12.16 12.84 6.54
N GLU A 6 11.03 12.40 7.06
CA GLU A 6 10.49 12.87 8.32
C GLU A 6 10.85 11.88 9.42
N GLU A 7 11.65 12.34 10.37
CA GLU A 7 11.83 11.61 11.62
C GLU A 7 10.51 11.64 12.40
N HIS A 8 10.32 10.67 13.29
CA HIS A 8 9.06 10.49 14.00
C HIS A 8 8.52 11.75 14.69
N SER A 9 9.39 12.55 15.31
CA SER A 9 9.00 13.81 15.95
C SER A 9 8.48 14.88 14.99
N ASP A 10 8.92 14.85 13.73
CA ASP A 10 8.43 15.75 12.69
C ASP A 10 7.17 15.17 12.04
N ALA A 11 7.18 13.87 11.75
CA ALA A 11 6.04 13.15 11.18
C ALA A 11 4.80 13.26 12.08
N THR A 12 4.95 13.20 13.41
CA THR A 12 3.83 13.38 14.37
C THR A 12 3.18 14.76 14.34
N ARG A 13 3.85 15.79 13.80
CA ARG A 13 3.22 17.12 13.59
C ARG A 13 2.27 17.12 12.40
N ILE A 14 2.57 16.31 11.40
CA ILE A 14 1.83 16.21 10.13
C ILE A 14 0.76 15.11 10.24
N PHE A 15 1.11 14.01 10.90
CA PHE A 15 0.28 12.85 11.19
C PHE A 15 0.13 12.68 12.70
N PRO A 16 -0.76 13.44 13.37
CA PRO A 16 -0.91 13.40 14.83
C PRO A 16 -1.21 12.00 15.38
N TRP A 17 -1.88 11.15 14.60
CA TRP A 17 -2.18 9.76 14.95
C TRP A 17 -0.93 8.88 15.10
N LEU A 18 0.24 9.30 14.61
CA LEU A 18 1.50 8.60 14.88
C LEU A 18 1.96 8.75 16.33
N ALA A 19 1.45 9.74 17.09
CA ALA A 19 1.86 9.95 18.48
C ALA A 19 1.48 8.77 19.38
N ASP A 20 0.44 8.02 18.99
CA ASP A 20 -0.04 6.84 19.70
C ASP A 20 0.67 5.54 19.25
N ALA A 21 1.59 5.63 18.27
CA ALA A 21 2.32 4.46 17.79
C ALA A 21 3.29 3.93 18.85
N SER A 22 3.32 2.61 19.03
CA SER A 22 4.22 1.94 19.99
C SER A 22 5.70 2.05 19.63
N SER A 23 6.01 2.41 18.39
CA SER A 23 7.38 2.51 17.86
C SER A 23 7.59 3.83 17.14
N SER A 24 8.84 4.28 17.09
CA SER A 24 9.24 5.46 16.31
C SER A 24 9.14 5.18 14.81
N ILE A 25 8.06 5.66 14.20
CA ILE A 25 7.76 5.56 12.76
C ILE A 25 8.31 6.80 12.05
N ARG A 26 9.06 6.57 10.97
CA ARG A 26 9.57 7.58 10.02
C ARG A 26 8.71 7.58 8.75
N CYS A 27 8.57 8.73 8.09
CA CYS A 27 8.04 8.80 6.72
C CYS A 27 9.15 9.12 5.72
N LEU A 28 9.24 8.35 4.63
CA LEU A 28 9.78 8.86 3.37
C LEU A 28 8.62 9.34 2.52
N CYS A 29 8.59 10.64 2.25
CA CYS A 29 7.48 11.29 1.59
C CYS A 29 7.99 11.97 0.29
N ALA A 30 7.41 11.63 -0.87
CA ALA A 30 7.60 12.35 -2.14
C ALA A 30 6.36 13.19 -2.41
N VAL A 31 6.53 14.49 -2.63
CA VAL A 31 5.43 15.45 -2.84
C VAL A 31 5.56 16.12 -4.20
N GLY A 32 4.49 16.03 -4.98
CA GLY A 32 4.27 16.71 -6.25
C GLY A 32 3.29 17.85 -6.07
N GLU A 33 3.79 19.06 -5.85
CA GLU A 33 2.97 20.29 -5.77
C GLU A 33 2.55 20.77 -7.17
N MET A 34 1.32 21.26 -7.27
CA MET A 34 0.73 21.91 -8.45
C MET A 34 0.86 21.08 -9.75
N LEU A 35 0.71 19.76 -9.65
CA LEU A 35 0.65 18.88 -10.82
C LEU A 35 -0.75 18.98 -11.45
N LEU A 36 -0.93 19.95 -12.35
CA LEU A 36 -2.23 20.29 -12.93
C LEU A 36 -2.59 19.43 -14.15
N PHE A 37 -1.60 18.78 -14.77
CA PHE A 37 -1.80 17.97 -15.98
C PHE A 37 -1.64 16.47 -15.71
N PRO A 38 -2.44 15.60 -16.35
CA PRO A 38 -2.34 14.15 -16.18
C PRO A 38 -0.94 13.59 -16.47
N GLU A 39 -0.24 14.14 -17.46
CA GLU A 39 1.11 13.73 -17.82
C GLU A 39 2.12 13.98 -16.69
N ASP A 40 1.95 15.08 -15.96
CA ASP A 40 2.78 15.42 -14.80
C ASP A 40 2.56 14.43 -13.65
N ILE A 41 1.32 13.97 -13.47
CA ILE A 41 0.97 12.96 -12.46
C ILE A 41 1.59 11.60 -12.83
N VAL A 42 1.50 11.18 -14.10
CA VAL A 42 2.14 9.94 -14.58
C VAL A 42 3.66 10.00 -14.37
N GLN A 43 4.29 11.12 -14.72
CA GLN A 43 5.73 11.31 -14.49
C GLN A 43 6.05 11.28 -12.98
N PHE A 44 5.21 11.87 -12.15
CA PHE A 44 5.39 11.86 -10.70
C PHE A 44 5.33 10.44 -10.10
N LYS A 45 4.41 9.58 -10.56
CA LYS A 45 4.34 8.17 -10.16
C LYS A 45 5.66 7.44 -10.48
N GLN A 46 6.21 7.66 -11.68
CA GLN A 46 7.49 7.07 -12.10
C GLN A 46 8.66 7.54 -11.23
N ILE A 47 8.80 8.86 -11.03
CA ILE A 47 9.90 9.39 -10.21
C ILE A 47 9.79 8.91 -8.75
N SER A 48 8.57 8.82 -8.22
CA SER A 48 8.34 8.31 -6.86
C SER A 48 8.77 6.84 -6.71
N SER A 49 8.49 6.01 -7.73
CA SER A 49 8.96 4.62 -7.81
C SER A 49 10.49 4.53 -7.80
N GLU A 50 11.16 5.32 -8.65
CA GLU A 50 12.62 5.35 -8.74
C GLU A 50 13.26 5.81 -7.43
N MET A 51 12.72 6.87 -6.83
CA MET A 51 13.19 7.40 -5.55
C MET A 51 13.08 6.36 -4.43
N PHE A 52 11.94 5.66 -4.34
CA PHE A 52 11.74 4.64 -3.33
C PHE A 52 12.73 3.48 -3.52
N ARG A 53 12.89 3.00 -4.76
CA ARG A 53 13.86 1.98 -5.13
C ARG A 53 15.29 2.39 -4.75
N ASP A 54 15.70 3.60 -5.07
CA ASP A 54 17.04 4.11 -4.77
C ASP A 54 17.28 4.22 -3.26
N LYS A 55 16.24 4.55 -2.48
CA LYS A 55 16.34 4.58 -1.01
C LYS A 55 16.58 3.18 -0.44
N LEU A 56 15.85 2.17 -0.92
CA LEU A 56 16.03 0.78 -0.49
C LEU A 56 17.40 0.24 -0.89
N ALA A 57 17.84 0.51 -2.12
CA ALA A 57 19.12 0.05 -2.68
C ALA A 57 20.35 0.60 -1.94
N LYS A 58 20.23 1.78 -1.30
CA LYS A 58 21.31 2.36 -0.47
C LYS A 58 21.59 1.56 0.81
N LYS A 59 20.66 0.70 1.23
CA LYS A 59 20.73 -0.03 2.50
C LYS A 59 21.00 -1.51 2.31
N HIS A 60 20.20 -2.16 1.47
CA HIS A 60 20.35 -3.57 1.15
C HIS A 60 20.16 -3.79 -0.35
N ALA A 61 20.60 -4.96 -0.85
CA ALA A 61 20.35 -5.33 -2.23
C ALA A 61 18.84 -5.47 -2.45
N LEU A 62 18.30 -4.93 -3.55
CA LEU A 62 16.83 -4.92 -3.77
C LEU A 62 16.20 -6.31 -3.74
N SER A 63 16.95 -7.35 -4.08
CA SER A 63 16.53 -8.76 -4.02
C SER A 63 16.25 -9.28 -2.60
N THR A 64 16.65 -8.53 -1.56
CA THR A 64 16.42 -8.89 -0.16
C THR A 64 15.03 -8.46 0.32
N TYR A 65 14.39 -7.53 -0.40
CA TYR A 65 13.05 -7.05 -0.06
C TYR A 65 11.98 -7.87 -0.77
N ARG A 66 10.84 -8.01 -0.11
CA ARG A 66 9.62 -8.57 -0.69
C ARG A 66 8.56 -7.49 -0.72
N PHE A 67 7.83 -7.40 -1.83
CA PHE A 67 6.80 -6.39 -2.04
C PHE A 67 5.46 -7.07 -2.21
N TYR A 68 4.46 -6.49 -1.56
CA TYR A 68 3.09 -6.97 -1.59
C TYR A 68 2.16 -5.83 -1.92
N VAL A 69 1.14 -6.12 -2.72
CA VAL A 69 -0.02 -5.26 -2.86
C VAL A 69 -1.15 -5.90 -2.08
N VAL A 70 -1.77 -5.14 -1.19
CA VAL A 70 -3.00 -5.51 -0.50
C VAL A 70 -4.13 -4.76 -1.15
N VAL A 71 -5.21 -5.47 -1.43
CA VAL A 71 -6.37 -4.95 -2.14
C VAL A 71 -7.64 -5.30 -1.37
N CYS A 72 -8.55 -4.35 -1.26
CA CYS A 72 -9.93 -4.60 -0.93
C CYS A 72 -10.79 -4.29 -2.15
N VAL A 73 -11.79 -5.12 -2.48
CA VAL A 73 -12.79 -4.83 -3.51
C VAL A 73 -14.17 -5.10 -2.92
N GLY A 74 -15.06 -4.12 -3.01
CA GLY A 74 -16.47 -4.25 -2.62
C GLY A 74 -17.33 -4.78 -3.74
N ASN A 75 -18.54 -5.22 -3.40
CA ASN A 75 -19.51 -5.66 -4.40
C ASN A 75 -20.11 -4.48 -5.17
N GLU A 76 -19.51 -4.13 -6.30
CA GLU A 76 -20.10 -3.19 -7.27
C GLU A 76 -21.22 -3.80 -8.11
N PHE A 77 -21.39 -5.13 -8.04
CA PHE A 77 -22.42 -5.84 -8.79
C PHE A 77 -23.75 -5.84 -8.04
N GLN A 78 -24.86 -5.71 -8.78
CA GLN A 78 -26.21 -5.87 -8.22
C GLN A 78 -26.52 -7.31 -7.77
N SER A 79 -25.61 -8.27 -7.99
CA SER A 79 -25.79 -9.69 -7.66
C SER A 79 -24.54 -10.28 -7.01
N LYS A 80 -24.68 -10.71 -5.76
CA LYS A 80 -23.64 -11.46 -5.03
C LYS A 80 -23.11 -12.66 -5.80
N ARG A 81 -23.97 -13.34 -6.57
CA ARG A 81 -23.54 -14.50 -7.37
C ARG A 81 -22.55 -14.13 -8.48
N ILE A 82 -22.67 -12.92 -9.04
CA ILE A 82 -21.74 -12.41 -10.05
C ILE A 82 -20.42 -12.02 -9.39
N PHE A 83 -20.49 -11.37 -8.22
CA PHE A 83 -19.32 -11.02 -7.42
C PHE A 83 -18.51 -12.25 -7.01
N ASP A 84 -19.17 -13.29 -6.49
CA ASP A 84 -18.52 -14.57 -6.10
C ASP A 84 -17.94 -15.34 -7.31
N TYR A 85 -18.47 -15.11 -8.52
CA TYR A 85 -17.98 -15.76 -9.74
C TYR A 85 -16.67 -15.15 -10.25
N TYR A 86 -16.60 -13.82 -10.25
CA TYR A 86 -15.39 -13.11 -10.68
C TYR A 86 -14.32 -13.13 -9.60
N LYS A 87 -14.71 -12.99 -8.31
CA LYS A 87 -13.77 -12.83 -7.20
C LYS A 87 -12.82 -11.64 -7.42
N LEU A 88 -11.86 -11.41 -6.53
CA LEU A 88 -11.03 -10.22 -6.58
C LEU A 88 -10.06 -10.27 -7.75
N TRP A 89 -9.24 -11.32 -7.85
CA TRP A 89 -8.13 -11.31 -8.81
C TRP A 89 -8.56 -11.34 -10.27
N ARG A 90 -9.69 -11.97 -10.62
CA ARG A 90 -10.18 -11.94 -12.01
C ARG A 90 -10.83 -10.62 -12.40
N LEU A 91 -11.33 -9.85 -11.43
CA LEU A 91 -11.79 -8.49 -11.69
C LEU A 91 -10.58 -7.62 -12.04
N LEU A 92 -9.56 -7.67 -11.18
CA LEU A 92 -8.34 -6.90 -11.39
C LEU A 92 -7.59 -7.28 -12.66
N GLU A 93 -7.57 -8.55 -13.08
CA GLU A 93 -6.96 -8.96 -14.36
C GLU A 93 -7.58 -8.28 -15.60
N ARG A 94 -8.78 -7.71 -15.49
CA ARG A 94 -9.44 -6.99 -16.59
C ARG A 94 -9.12 -5.51 -16.62
N GLU A 95 -8.77 -4.95 -15.46
CA GLU A 95 -8.60 -3.52 -15.24
C GLU A 95 -7.11 -3.16 -15.17
N GLU A 96 -6.29 -4.08 -14.65
CA GLU A 96 -4.90 -3.87 -14.26
C GLU A 96 -3.93 -4.80 -14.99
N MET A 97 -2.71 -4.32 -15.23
CA MET A 97 -1.62 -5.16 -15.75
C MET A 97 -0.94 -5.95 -14.63
N LEU A 98 -1.53 -7.08 -14.26
CA LEU A 98 -1.03 -7.92 -13.15
C LEU A 98 0.09 -8.91 -13.53
N GLU A 99 0.75 -8.73 -14.68
CA GLU A 99 1.87 -9.57 -15.09
C GLU A 99 3.02 -9.40 -14.08
N GLY A 100 3.53 -10.51 -13.53
CA GLY A 100 4.57 -10.48 -12.49
C GLY A 100 4.06 -10.37 -11.05
N PHE A 101 2.74 -10.23 -10.83
CA PHE A 101 2.12 -10.39 -9.51
C PHE A 101 1.81 -11.88 -9.26
N ILE A 102 2.45 -12.46 -8.25
CA ILE A 102 2.40 -13.88 -7.87
C ILE A 102 1.75 -14.07 -6.50
N SER A 103 1.60 -15.34 -6.06
CA SER A 103 1.09 -15.68 -4.73
C SER A 103 -0.24 -14.99 -4.38
N ARG A 104 -1.14 -14.95 -5.36
CA ARG A 104 -2.42 -14.25 -5.27
C ARG A 104 -3.37 -15.02 -4.35
N ILE A 105 -3.64 -14.46 -3.18
CA ILE A 105 -4.57 -15.00 -2.18
C ILE A 105 -5.73 -14.02 -2.05
N GLU A 106 -6.95 -14.52 -1.89
CA GLU A 106 -8.15 -13.71 -1.68
C GLU A 106 -9.06 -14.39 -0.66
N VAL A 107 -9.68 -13.59 0.21
CA VAL A 107 -10.58 -14.04 1.27
C VAL A 107 -11.85 -13.18 1.24
N PRO A 108 -13.06 -13.79 1.23
CA PRO A 108 -14.29 -13.04 1.35
C PRO A 108 -14.44 -12.48 2.76
N VAL A 109 -14.81 -11.20 2.85
CA VAL A 109 -15.03 -10.46 4.10
C VAL A 109 -16.42 -9.82 4.04
N GLN A 110 -17.02 -9.58 5.21
CA GLN A 110 -18.35 -8.99 5.33
C GLN A 110 -18.26 -7.73 6.19
N VAL A 111 -18.64 -6.58 5.64
CA VAL A 111 -18.75 -5.32 6.39
C VAL A 111 -20.22 -4.95 6.46
N GLY A 112 -20.81 -5.09 7.65
CA GLY A 112 -22.26 -5.00 7.82
C GLY A 112 -23.00 -6.02 6.95
N LYS A 113 -23.74 -5.53 5.93
CA LYS A 113 -24.47 -6.38 4.97
C LYS A 113 -23.82 -6.45 3.58
N GLU A 114 -22.76 -5.69 3.37
CA GLU A 114 -22.08 -5.62 2.09
C GLU A 114 -20.90 -6.62 2.05
N PRO A 115 -20.81 -7.48 1.01
CA PRO A 115 -19.71 -8.40 0.85
C PRO A 115 -18.51 -7.72 0.17
N TYR A 116 -17.33 -8.08 0.63
CA TYR A 116 -16.04 -7.63 0.12
C TYR A 116 -15.13 -8.82 -0.12
N TYR A 117 -14.09 -8.62 -0.92
CA TYR A 117 -12.92 -9.47 -0.92
C TYR A 117 -11.71 -8.66 -0.48
N VAL A 118 -10.87 -9.27 0.37
CA VAL A 118 -9.53 -8.77 0.66
C VAL A 118 -8.55 -9.74 0.03
N GLY A 119 -7.58 -9.20 -0.70
CA GLY A 119 -6.56 -9.97 -1.38
C GLY A 119 -5.18 -9.44 -1.11
N ILE A 120 -4.20 -10.33 -1.22
CA ILE A 120 -2.78 -9.99 -1.27
C ILE A 120 -2.11 -10.68 -2.46
N ALA A 121 -1.18 -9.98 -3.10
CA ALA A 121 -0.28 -10.55 -4.08
C ALA A 121 1.15 -10.07 -3.82
N GLU A 122 2.12 -10.96 -4.02
CA GLU A 122 3.53 -10.60 -4.02
C GLU A 122 3.93 -10.15 -5.41
N PHE A 123 4.82 -9.16 -5.52
CA PHE A 123 5.35 -8.71 -6.79
C PHE A 123 6.86 -8.43 -6.71
N GLY A 124 7.54 -8.53 -7.84
CA GLY A 124 8.95 -8.15 -7.95
C GLY A 124 9.10 -6.63 -8.10
N ILE A 125 10.24 -6.07 -7.68
CA ILE A 125 10.51 -4.61 -7.71
C ILE A 125 10.24 -3.95 -9.07
N GLU A 126 10.37 -4.68 -10.19
CA GLU A 126 10.05 -4.19 -11.53
C GLU A 126 8.57 -3.75 -11.69
N GLN A 127 7.67 -4.31 -10.89
CA GLN A 127 6.24 -3.97 -10.87
C GLN A 127 5.89 -2.86 -9.87
N LEU A 128 6.88 -2.24 -9.21
CA LEU A 128 6.64 -1.20 -8.21
C LEU A 128 5.89 0.00 -8.80
N THR A 129 6.21 0.41 -10.02
CA THR A 129 5.51 1.52 -10.68
C THR A 129 4.04 1.20 -10.90
N THR A 130 3.72 0.00 -11.37
CA THR A 130 2.33 -0.47 -11.53
C THR A 130 1.60 -0.55 -10.19
N ALA A 131 2.26 -1.04 -9.14
CA ALA A 131 1.66 -1.02 -7.81
C ALA A 131 1.41 0.41 -7.29
N ILE A 132 2.30 1.36 -7.60
CA ILE A 132 2.13 2.79 -7.29
C ILE A 132 0.96 3.39 -8.07
N GLU A 133 0.78 3.00 -9.33
CA GLU A 133 -0.37 3.39 -10.14
C GLU A 133 -1.68 2.92 -9.50
N MET A 134 -1.76 1.64 -9.11
CA MET A 134 -2.94 1.06 -8.44
C MET A 134 -3.30 1.80 -7.13
N ILE A 135 -2.32 2.06 -6.25
CA ILE A 135 -2.60 2.82 -5.01
C ILE A 135 -2.96 4.28 -5.29
N SER A 136 -2.42 4.88 -6.34
CA SER A 136 -2.74 6.27 -6.69
C SER A 136 -4.16 6.41 -7.22
N ASP A 137 -4.62 5.44 -8.00
CA ASP A 137 -5.92 5.50 -8.65
C ASP A 137 -7.05 5.15 -7.68
N SER A 138 -6.77 4.37 -6.64
CA SER A 138 -7.75 4.05 -5.59
C SER A 138 -7.12 3.87 -4.19
N PRO A 139 -6.67 4.97 -3.53
CA PRO A 139 -5.92 4.90 -2.27
C PRO A 139 -6.65 4.24 -1.09
N ALA A 140 -7.98 4.22 -1.11
CA ALA A 140 -8.79 3.57 -0.08
C ALA A 140 -8.88 2.04 -0.26
N MET A 141 -8.59 1.54 -1.46
CA MET A 141 -8.77 0.14 -1.86
C MET A 141 -7.44 -0.60 -1.94
N TYR A 142 -6.33 0.10 -2.10
CA TYR A 142 -5.01 -0.48 -2.28
C TYR A 142 -3.99 0.09 -1.29
N THR A 143 -3.03 -0.74 -0.89
CA THR A 143 -1.80 -0.29 -0.24
C THR A 143 -0.64 -1.20 -0.63
N ILE A 144 0.58 -0.69 -0.57
CA ILE A 144 1.80 -1.48 -0.79
C ILE A 144 2.43 -1.77 0.56
N ILE A 145 2.79 -3.02 0.80
CA ILE A 145 3.54 -3.45 1.98
C ILE A 145 4.90 -3.98 1.51
N CYS A 146 5.96 -3.54 2.16
CA CYS A 146 7.31 -4.04 1.93
C CYS A 146 7.84 -4.73 3.18
N ALA A 147 8.48 -5.88 3.00
CA ALA A 147 9.13 -6.64 4.06
C ALA A 147 10.62 -6.79 3.79
N ASN A 148 11.42 -6.75 4.86
CA ASN A 148 12.87 -7.00 4.80
C ASN A 148 13.19 -8.50 5.00
N HIS A 149 14.39 -8.92 4.59
CA HIS A 149 14.89 -10.30 4.48
C HIS A 149 14.82 -11.17 5.73
N ASP A 150 14.82 -10.57 6.92
CA ASP A 150 14.84 -11.32 8.18
C ASP A 150 13.46 -11.92 8.54
N ARG A 151 12.39 -11.52 7.86
CA ARG A 151 11.07 -12.13 8.05
C ARG A 151 10.86 -13.30 7.08
N PRO A 152 10.56 -14.53 7.55
CA PRO A 152 10.03 -15.56 6.68
C PRO A 152 8.72 -15.04 6.07
N SER A 153 8.73 -14.81 4.76
CA SER A 153 7.60 -14.23 4.04
C SER A 153 6.55 -15.30 3.77
N HIS A 154 5.41 -15.25 4.45
CA HIS A 154 4.19 -15.92 4.02
C HIS A 154 3.12 -14.88 3.68
N CYS A 155 2.74 -14.80 2.40
CA CYS A 155 1.60 -13.97 1.97
C CYS A 155 0.36 -14.24 2.81
N GLN A 156 0.13 -15.50 3.20
CA GLN A 156 -0.98 -15.86 4.06
C GLN A 156 -0.88 -15.23 5.46
N GLU A 157 0.28 -15.28 6.12
CA GLU A 157 0.45 -14.69 7.46
C GLU A 157 0.27 -13.17 7.44
N LEU A 158 0.74 -12.51 6.38
CA LEU A 158 0.52 -11.07 6.22
C LEU A 158 -0.96 -10.76 5.92
N LEU A 159 -1.63 -11.58 5.11
CA LEU A 159 -3.06 -11.43 4.86
C LEU A 159 -3.87 -11.63 6.14
N ASP A 160 -3.54 -12.63 6.95
CA ASP A 160 -4.21 -12.89 8.22
C ASP A 160 -4.08 -11.68 9.16
N GLN A 161 -2.89 -11.04 9.23
CA GLN A 161 -2.70 -9.81 10.00
C GLN A 161 -3.53 -8.63 9.45
N VAL A 162 -3.64 -8.49 8.13
CA VAL A 162 -4.51 -7.47 7.51
C VAL A 162 -5.97 -7.74 7.86
N LEU A 163 -6.40 -9.01 7.83
CA LEU A 163 -7.76 -9.41 8.18
C LEU A 163 -8.07 -9.20 9.68
N ASP A 164 -7.09 -9.42 10.56
CA ASP A 164 -7.20 -9.16 12.00
C ASP A 164 -7.38 -7.66 12.31
N ILE A 165 -6.74 -6.78 11.54
CA ILE A 165 -6.98 -5.33 11.60
C ILE A 165 -8.38 -5.01 11.07
N GLY A 166 -8.79 -5.68 10.00
CA GLY A 166 -10.13 -5.59 9.41
C GLY A 166 -10.24 -4.51 8.34
N LEU A 167 -11.48 -4.09 8.07
CA LEU A 167 -11.83 -3.03 7.12
C LEU A 167 -12.49 -1.87 7.87
N THR A 168 -12.47 -0.68 7.28
CA THR A 168 -13.24 0.47 7.80
C THR A 168 -14.74 0.20 7.72
N GLU A 169 -15.56 1.00 8.39
CA GLU A 169 -17.02 0.91 8.30
C GLU A 169 -17.56 1.09 6.87
N SER A 170 -16.82 1.81 6.03
CA SER A 170 -17.12 1.99 4.59
C SER A 170 -16.55 0.87 3.71
N GLY A 171 -15.84 -0.09 4.29
CA GLY A 171 -15.22 -1.24 3.60
C GLY A 171 -13.89 -0.95 2.91
N GLY A 172 -13.26 0.19 3.19
CA GLY A 172 -11.91 0.49 2.73
C GLY A 172 -10.85 -0.13 3.64
N LEU A 173 -9.59 -0.08 3.19
CA LEU A 173 -8.45 -0.48 4.04
C LEU A 173 -8.23 0.56 5.15
N PRO A 174 -8.10 0.13 6.42
CA PRO A 174 -7.87 1.02 7.56
C PRO A 174 -6.38 1.40 7.64
N VAL A 175 -5.94 2.26 6.72
CA VAL A 175 -4.52 2.56 6.48
C VAL A 175 -3.80 3.06 7.75
N VAL A 176 -4.46 3.85 8.60
CA VAL A 176 -3.87 4.37 9.85
C VAL A 176 -3.55 3.24 10.82
N GLU A 177 -4.49 2.33 11.03
CA GLU A 177 -4.34 1.15 11.87
C GLU A 177 -3.32 0.17 11.28
N MET A 178 -3.29 0.03 9.95
CA MET A 178 -2.28 -0.76 9.25
C MET A 178 -0.88 -0.19 9.47
N VAL A 179 -0.68 1.12 9.30
CA VAL A 179 0.61 1.78 9.53
C VAL A 179 1.08 1.56 10.96
N THR A 180 0.24 1.87 11.95
CA THR A 180 0.63 1.73 13.36
C THR A 180 0.94 0.28 13.75
N THR A 181 0.15 -0.68 13.26
CA THR A 181 0.28 -2.10 13.63
C THR A 181 1.42 -2.80 12.88
N LEU A 182 1.48 -2.68 11.55
CA LEU A 182 2.41 -3.45 10.73
C LEU A 182 3.82 -2.85 10.73
N THR A 183 3.99 -1.54 10.92
CA THR A 183 5.34 -0.97 11.06
C THR A 183 6.00 -1.36 12.39
N ALA A 184 5.23 -1.49 13.48
CA ALA A 184 5.71 -2.03 14.75
C ALA A 184 6.19 -3.48 14.61
N GLN A 185 5.66 -4.20 13.63
CA GLN A 185 6.07 -5.54 13.25
C GLN A 185 7.29 -5.55 12.30
N GLY A 186 7.74 -4.40 11.82
CA GLY A 186 8.91 -4.29 10.95
C GLY A 186 8.58 -4.37 9.45
N TYR A 187 7.33 -4.13 9.07
CA TYR A 187 6.99 -3.83 7.67
C TYR A 187 7.17 -2.34 7.37
N ALA A 188 7.34 -2.01 6.10
CA ALA A 188 7.09 -0.66 5.60
C ALA A 188 5.76 -0.65 4.83
N ILE A 189 5.03 0.46 4.92
CA ILE A 189 3.73 0.61 4.27
C ILE A 189 3.76 1.86 3.42
N CYS A 190 3.45 1.72 2.13
CA CYS A 190 3.29 2.84 1.23
C CYS A 190 1.83 3.16 0.97
N THR A 191 1.51 4.44 1.01
CA THR A 191 0.17 5.01 0.87
C THR A 191 0.22 6.18 -0.10
N TRP A 192 -0.91 6.47 -0.72
CA TRP A 192 -1.02 7.60 -1.64
C TRP A 192 -1.92 8.69 -1.05
N GLY A 193 -1.41 9.91 -1.01
CA GLY A 193 -2.15 11.13 -0.69
C GLY A 193 -2.43 11.90 -1.96
N SER A 194 -3.66 12.40 -2.11
CA SER A 194 -4.05 13.22 -3.26
C SER A 194 -4.97 14.35 -2.79
N SER A 195 -4.63 15.57 -3.20
CA SER A 195 -5.43 16.77 -2.98
C SER A 195 -5.56 17.56 -4.28
N SER A 196 -6.32 18.67 -4.25
CA SER A 196 -6.43 19.58 -5.40
C SER A 196 -5.11 20.26 -5.77
N GLU A 197 -4.14 20.29 -4.86
CA GLU A 197 -2.89 21.03 -5.02
C GLU A 197 -1.66 20.12 -5.00
N GLU A 198 -1.78 18.89 -4.50
CA GLU A 198 -0.64 18.02 -4.22
C GLU A 198 -0.95 16.55 -4.52
N GLN A 199 0.06 15.84 -5.00
CA GLN A 199 0.11 14.38 -5.03
C GLN A 199 1.26 13.92 -4.12
N GLU A 200 1.06 12.84 -3.39
CA GLU A 200 2.04 12.37 -2.42
C GLU A 200 2.14 10.85 -2.35
N LEU A 201 3.37 10.34 -2.48
CA LEU A 201 3.69 8.96 -2.08
C LEU A 201 4.35 9.01 -0.70
N GLN A 202 3.71 8.40 0.29
CA GLN A 202 4.21 8.30 1.66
C GLN A 202 4.61 6.86 1.93
N CYS A 203 5.78 6.63 2.51
CA CYS A 203 6.22 5.32 2.96
C CYS A 203 6.59 5.39 4.44
N PHE A 204 5.81 4.71 5.28
CA PHE A 204 5.97 4.65 6.72
C PHE A 204 6.74 3.40 7.13
N TYR A 205 7.74 3.55 7.99
CA TYR A 205 8.57 2.45 8.46
C TYR A 205 9.30 2.80 9.76
N THR A 206 9.82 1.80 10.47
CA THR A 206 10.65 2.02 11.66
C THR A 206 12.14 2.03 11.30
N ALA A 207 12.99 2.55 12.19
CA ALA A 207 14.44 2.57 11.99
C ALA A 207 15.06 1.17 11.77
N ALA A 208 14.40 0.10 12.22
CA ALA A 208 14.86 -1.27 12.02
C ALA A 208 14.60 -1.81 10.60
N PHE A 209 13.73 -1.14 9.83
CA PHE A 209 13.38 -1.57 8.47
C PHE A 209 14.47 -1.24 7.43
N LEU A 210 15.05 -0.03 7.50
CA LEU A 210 16.11 0.48 6.60
C LEU A 210 17.51 0.38 7.22
#